data_AF-A0A1I5JN19-F1
#
_entry.id   AF-A0A1I5JN19-F1
#
_cell.length_a   1.000
_cell.length_b   1.000
_cell.length_c   1.000
_cell.angle_alpha   90.00
_cell.angle_beta   90.00
_cell.angle_gamma   90.00
#
_symmetry.space_group_name_H-M   'P 1'
#
loop_
_entity.id
_entity.type
_entity.pdbx_description
1 polymer ?
#
loop_
_entity_poly.entity_id
_entity_poly.type
_entity_poly.pdbx_seq_one_letter_code
_entity_poly.pdbx_strand_id
1 'polypeptide(L)'
;MQAGTTVVVGLGSVDKSPRAAKAQDCSAVGRKRPNSSGNKAPQPVGRGFEGTHSRPLFSAARRFNCPLTVHGSIMPGSFPSSVQVFPMKRPSGRAADQLRSIRITRNYTKHAEGSVLVEFGDTKVICTVSVENGVPRFLKGQGQGWLTAEYGMLPRATGERNQREASRGKQGGRTLEIQRLIGRSLRAALDMSKLGDVTLYVDCDVIQADGGTRTASITGAMVALVDALKVIKKRGGLKGGDPLKQMIAAVSVGMYQGEPVLDLDYLEDSAAETDLNVVMTSAGGFIEVQGTAEGAPFQPEDLNAMLELAKKGMNEIFELQKAALAD
;
A
#
# COMPACT_ATOMS: atom_id res chain seq x y z
N MET A 1 -4.72 -27.12 -33.63
CA MET A 1 -5.92 -26.95 -32.78
C MET A 1 -5.46 -26.71 -31.35
N GLN A 2 -6.28 -26.07 -30.52
CA GLN A 2 -5.86 -25.53 -29.21
C GLN A 2 -5.72 -26.62 -28.14
N ALA A 3 -4.70 -26.49 -27.29
CA ALA A 3 -4.66 -27.12 -25.97
C ALA A 3 -4.97 -26.04 -24.93
N GLY A 4 -6.04 -26.21 -24.16
CA GLY A 4 -6.45 -25.27 -23.13
C GLY A 4 -5.75 -25.54 -21.79
N THR A 5 -4.92 -24.62 -21.32
CA THR A 5 -4.28 -24.71 -20.00
C THR A 5 -5.16 -24.06 -18.94
N THR A 6 -5.89 -24.87 -18.18
CA THR A 6 -6.68 -24.39 -17.04
C THR A 6 -5.77 -23.90 -15.91
N VAL A 7 -5.81 -22.60 -15.60
CA VAL A 7 -5.11 -22.03 -14.44
C VAL A 7 -5.94 -22.28 -13.18
N VAL A 8 -5.38 -23.02 -12.22
CA VAL A 8 -6.03 -23.30 -10.93
C VAL A 8 -5.66 -22.22 -9.92
N VAL A 9 -6.64 -21.43 -9.48
CA VAL A 9 -6.47 -20.46 -8.39
C VAL A 9 -6.44 -21.20 -7.05
N GLY A 10 -5.36 -21.02 -6.28
CA GLY A 10 -5.14 -21.74 -5.03
C GLY A 10 -6.04 -21.25 -3.88
N LEU A 11 -7.06 -22.03 -3.54
CA LEU A 11 -7.81 -21.86 -2.29
C LEU A 11 -6.98 -22.36 -1.10
N GLY A 12 -6.81 -21.52 -0.09
CA GLY A 12 -6.04 -21.85 1.12
C GLY A 12 -6.80 -22.79 2.08
N SER A 13 -6.49 -24.08 2.02
CA SER A 13 -7.04 -25.08 2.95
C SER A 13 -6.62 -24.81 4.40
N VAL A 14 -7.59 -24.55 5.27
CA VAL A 14 -7.36 -24.44 6.73
C VAL A 14 -7.33 -25.83 7.34
N ASP A 15 -6.13 -26.38 7.53
CA ASP A 15 -5.97 -27.69 8.17
C ASP A 15 -6.28 -27.63 9.67
N LYS A 16 -7.09 -28.57 10.15
CA LYS A 16 -7.55 -28.72 11.54
C LYS A 16 -7.41 -30.18 11.95
N SER A 17 -6.37 -30.50 12.71
CA SER A 17 -6.22 -31.77 13.43
C SER A 17 -6.24 -31.55 14.96
N PRO A 18 -6.61 -32.58 15.76
CA PRO A 18 -7.36 -32.34 17.00
C PRO A 18 -6.51 -32.23 18.27
N ARG A 19 -7.15 -31.68 19.32
CA ARG A 19 -6.65 -31.76 20.70
C ARG A 19 -6.60 -33.22 21.18
N ALA A 20 -5.49 -33.61 21.79
CA ALA A 20 -5.40 -34.77 22.67
C ALA A 20 -5.17 -34.31 24.11
N ALA A 21 -5.75 -34.99 25.10
CA ALA A 21 -5.69 -34.60 26.52
C ALA A 21 -5.23 -35.77 27.41
N LYS A 22 -4.16 -35.52 28.18
CA LYS A 22 -3.74 -36.19 29.43
C LYS A 22 -3.07 -35.09 30.28
N ALA A 23 -3.43 -34.76 31.53
CA ALA A 23 -3.82 -35.51 32.73
C ALA A 23 -2.64 -35.74 33.67
N GLN A 24 -2.81 -35.28 34.93
CA GLN A 24 -1.84 -35.28 36.05
C GLN A 24 -0.59 -34.40 35.84
N ASP A 25 0.04 -33.85 36.89
CA ASP A 25 0.00 -34.27 38.30
C ASP A 25 -0.27 -33.11 39.31
N CYS A 26 -0.45 -33.45 40.60
CA CYS A 26 -1.01 -32.56 41.62
C CYS A 26 -0.22 -32.54 42.94
N SER A 27 0.51 -31.45 43.21
CA SER A 27 1.00 -31.06 44.55
C SER A 27 1.55 -29.62 44.50
N ALA A 28 1.74 -28.87 45.59
CA ALA A 28 1.06 -28.72 46.89
C ALA A 28 1.75 -27.51 47.59
N VAL A 29 1.17 -26.96 48.68
CA VAL A 29 1.72 -25.84 49.48
C VAL A 29 1.76 -24.48 48.74
N GLY A 30 1.25 -23.35 49.26
CA GLY A 30 0.34 -23.14 50.39
C GLY A 30 0.80 -22.06 51.38
N ARG A 31 0.16 -20.87 51.35
CA ARG A 31 -0.02 -19.92 52.48
C ARG A 31 -1.13 -18.91 52.16
N LYS A 32 -1.70 -18.24 53.18
CA LYS A 32 -2.95 -17.45 53.09
C LYS A 32 -2.85 -16.09 53.80
N ARG A 33 -3.42 -15.04 53.18
CA ARG A 33 -4.12 -13.88 53.82
C ARG A 33 -3.24 -12.91 54.66
N PRO A 34 -3.77 -11.74 55.13
CA PRO A 34 -5.12 -11.15 54.93
C PRO A 34 -5.18 -9.70 54.37
N ASN A 35 -6.43 -9.29 54.14
CA ASN A 35 -6.95 -7.98 53.72
C ASN A 35 -6.46 -6.74 54.50
N SER A 36 -6.56 -5.58 53.86
CA SER A 36 -6.94 -4.31 54.51
C SER A 36 -8.28 -3.79 53.91
N SER A 37 -8.80 -2.65 54.38
CA SER A 37 -10.25 -2.34 54.27
C SER A 37 -10.61 -0.85 54.32
N GLY A 38 -11.68 -0.47 53.60
CA GLY A 38 -12.31 0.86 53.63
C GLY A 38 -12.38 1.53 52.24
N ASN A 39 -13.36 2.39 51.91
CA ASN A 39 -14.54 2.84 52.67
C ASN A 39 -15.72 3.26 51.73
N LYS A 40 -16.85 3.75 52.28
CA LYS A 40 -18.01 4.35 51.58
C LYS A 40 -18.37 5.70 52.27
N ALA A 41 -19.35 6.55 51.90
CA ALA A 41 -20.43 6.64 50.88
C ALA A 41 -20.84 8.14 50.78
N PRO A 42 -22.01 8.58 50.24
CA PRO A 42 -22.90 8.12 49.15
C PRO A 42 -23.20 9.28 48.13
N GLN A 43 -24.33 9.24 47.40
CA GLN A 43 -24.86 10.34 46.55
C GLN A 43 -25.58 11.45 47.36
N PRO A 44 -26.07 12.52 46.69
CA PRO A 44 -27.54 12.69 46.66
C PRO A 44 -28.17 12.96 45.28
N VAL A 45 -29.51 12.86 45.25
CA VAL A 45 -30.43 12.82 44.09
C VAL A 45 -30.82 14.22 43.58
N GLY A 46 -31.10 14.36 42.27
CA GLY A 46 -31.77 15.53 41.68
C GLY A 46 -32.73 15.15 40.52
N ARG A 47 -33.98 15.64 40.59
CA ARG A 47 -35.08 15.43 39.60
C ARG A 47 -34.81 16.29 38.34
N GLY A 48 -35.26 16.00 37.11
CA GLY A 48 -36.26 15.05 36.63
C GLY A 48 -37.51 15.77 36.09
N PHE A 49 -37.92 15.54 34.84
CA PHE A 49 -39.20 16.01 34.27
C PHE A 49 -39.66 15.16 33.06
N GLU A 50 -40.97 15.14 32.81
CA GLU A 50 -41.65 14.36 31.77
C GLU A 50 -41.92 15.18 30.49
N GLY A 51 -42.27 14.53 29.37
CA GLY A 51 -42.45 15.20 28.07
C GLY A 51 -43.06 14.33 26.97
N THR A 52 -44.27 13.82 27.17
CA THR A 52 -44.99 12.98 26.19
C THR A 52 -45.73 13.79 25.11
N HIS A 53 -45.49 13.51 23.82
CA HIS A 53 -46.47 13.72 22.73
C HIS A 53 -46.12 12.78 21.55
N SER A 54 -46.83 11.67 21.30
CA SER A 54 -48.20 11.52 20.76
C SER A 54 -48.33 11.77 19.26
N ARG A 55 -48.37 10.69 18.46
CA ARG A 55 -48.73 10.71 17.02
C ARG A 55 -50.25 10.81 16.82
N PRO A 56 -50.71 11.48 15.75
CA PRO A 56 -51.76 10.98 14.86
C PRO A 56 -51.13 10.60 13.50
N LEU A 57 -51.37 9.43 12.89
CA LEU A 57 -52.62 8.82 12.39
C LEU A 57 -53.23 9.50 11.14
N PHE A 58 -53.52 8.68 10.13
CA PHE A 58 -54.08 9.04 8.84
C PHE A 58 -55.53 9.52 8.95
N SER A 59 -55.91 10.53 8.15
CA SER A 59 -57.02 10.44 7.18
C SER A 59 -57.33 11.80 6.54
N ALA A 60 -57.34 11.88 5.19
CA ALA A 60 -58.24 12.72 4.37
C ALA A 60 -57.77 12.74 2.90
N ALA A 61 -58.28 11.83 2.07
CA ALA A 61 -58.06 11.91 0.62
C ALA A 61 -58.93 13.02 0.02
N ARG A 62 -58.32 14.11 -0.50
CA ARG A 62 -59.01 15.08 -1.36
C ARG A 62 -58.61 14.88 -2.81
N ARG A 63 -59.55 14.38 -3.62
CA ARG A 63 -59.41 14.30 -5.08
C ARG A 63 -59.42 15.72 -5.65
N PHE A 64 -58.29 16.17 -6.20
CA PHE A 64 -58.30 17.32 -7.10
C PHE A 64 -58.70 16.86 -8.49
N ASN A 65 -59.79 17.44 -9.01
CA ASN A 65 -60.32 17.11 -10.33
C ASN A 65 -59.66 18.02 -11.37
N CYS A 66 -58.84 17.45 -12.25
CA CYS A 66 -58.13 18.20 -13.29
C CYS A 66 -58.65 17.73 -14.67
N PRO A 67 -59.29 18.61 -15.47
CA PRO A 67 -59.84 18.23 -16.77
C PRO A 67 -58.72 18.03 -17.80
N LEU A 68 -58.69 16.85 -18.45
CA LEU A 68 -57.87 16.66 -19.64
C LEU A 68 -58.49 17.42 -20.82
N THR A 69 -57.74 18.35 -21.41
CA THR A 69 -57.98 18.86 -22.77
C THR A 69 -56.74 18.56 -23.61
N VAL A 70 -56.70 17.38 -24.22
CA VAL A 70 -55.65 17.01 -25.17
C VAL A 70 -56.02 17.57 -26.54
N HIS A 71 -55.31 18.59 -27.01
CA HIS A 71 -55.14 18.96 -28.42
C HIS A 71 -53.86 19.80 -28.55
N GLY A 72 -52.81 19.24 -29.15
CA GLY A 72 -51.51 19.91 -29.31
C GLY A 72 -50.52 19.02 -30.04
N SER A 73 -50.28 19.32 -31.32
CA SER A 73 -49.42 18.51 -32.19
C SER A 73 -47.95 18.70 -31.84
N ILE A 74 -47.37 17.73 -31.12
CA ILE A 74 -45.93 17.73 -30.79
C ILE A 74 -45.13 17.37 -32.06
N MET A 75 -44.47 18.36 -32.64
CA MET A 75 -43.40 18.13 -33.61
C MET A 75 -42.23 17.39 -32.91
N PRO A 76 -41.53 16.46 -33.59
CA PRO A 76 -40.40 15.75 -33.00
C PRO A 76 -39.20 16.70 -32.83
N GLY A 77 -39.14 17.37 -31.68
CA GLY A 77 -38.01 18.20 -31.30
C GLY A 77 -36.75 17.34 -31.16
N SER A 78 -35.73 17.64 -31.97
CA SER A 78 -34.42 17.01 -31.88
C SER A 78 -33.76 17.36 -30.55
N PHE A 79 -33.72 16.41 -29.62
CA PHE A 79 -32.92 16.55 -28.40
C PHE A 79 -31.44 16.72 -28.79
N PRO A 80 -30.77 17.82 -28.40
CA PRO A 80 -29.33 17.94 -28.60
C PRO A 80 -28.63 16.91 -27.70
N SER A 81 -28.09 15.86 -28.30
CA SER A 81 -27.38 14.78 -27.62
C SER A 81 -25.96 15.20 -27.20
N SER A 82 -25.87 16.27 -26.42
CA SER A 82 -24.64 16.74 -25.79
C SER A 82 -24.70 16.44 -24.28
N VAL A 83 -24.31 15.23 -23.91
CA VAL A 83 -23.92 14.95 -22.52
C VAL A 83 -22.74 15.87 -22.21
N GLN A 84 -22.93 16.80 -21.28
CA GLN A 84 -21.85 17.67 -20.82
C GLN A 84 -20.91 16.83 -19.94
N VAL A 85 -19.92 16.21 -20.58
CA VAL A 85 -18.78 15.60 -19.88
C VAL A 85 -17.96 16.74 -19.29
N PHE A 86 -18.23 17.05 -18.02
CA PHE A 86 -17.36 17.91 -17.24
C PHE A 86 -16.01 17.17 -17.08
N PRO A 87 -14.88 17.77 -17.48
CA PRO A 87 -13.60 17.08 -17.41
C PRO A 87 -13.27 16.76 -15.95
N MET A 88 -12.89 15.51 -15.68
CA MET A 88 -12.44 15.06 -14.36
C MET A 88 -11.33 15.97 -13.87
N LYS A 89 -11.44 16.42 -12.61
CA LYS A 89 -10.50 17.39 -12.02
C LYS A 89 -9.82 16.80 -10.79
N ARG A 90 -8.59 16.32 -11.00
CA ARG A 90 -7.65 15.89 -9.96
C ARG A 90 -7.48 16.99 -8.88
N PRO A 91 -7.47 16.66 -7.58
CA PRO A 91 -7.27 17.64 -6.50
C PRO A 91 -5.97 18.46 -6.66
N SER A 92 -4.91 17.79 -7.10
CA SER A 92 -3.59 18.37 -7.38
C SER A 92 -3.49 19.13 -8.72
N GLY A 93 -4.56 19.18 -9.52
CA GLY A 93 -4.61 19.91 -10.80
C GLY A 93 -3.77 19.31 -11.94
N ARG A 94 -3.21 18.12 -11.74
CA ARG A 94 -2.46 17.34 -12.75
C ARG A 94 -3.38 16.84 -13.86
N ALA A 95 -2.79 16.46 -15.00
CA ALA A 95 -3.45 15.60 -15.97
C ALA A 95 -3.61 14.16 -15.44
N ALA A 96 -4.50 13.37 -16.05
CA ALA A 96 -4.74 11.97 -15.68
C ALA A 96 -3.46 11.12 -15.78
N ASP A 97 -2.65 11.35 -16.82
CA ASP A 97 -1.46 10.58 -17.18
C ASP A 97 -0.13 11.20 -16.70
N GLN A 98 -0.19 12.04 -15.66
CA GLN A 98 0.93 12.82 -15.14
C GLN A 98 1.33 12.40 -13.72
N LEU A 99 2.60 12.00 -13.56
CA LEU A 99 3.25 11.77 -12.26
C LEU A 99 3.26 13.07 -11.41
N ARG A 100 3.45 12.93 -10.09
CA ARG A 100 3.88 14.07 -9.27
C ARG A 100 5.31 14.49 -9.60
N SER A 101 5.73 15.63 -9.06
CA SER A 101 7.15 16.01 -9.04
C SER A 101 7.92 14.97 -8.23
N ILE A 102 8.78 14.19 -8.89
CA ILE A 102 9.58 13.14 -8.26
C ILE A 102 11.03 13.62 -8.10
N ARG A 103 11.59 13.42 -6.90
CA ARG A 103 12.99 13.70 -6.60
C ARG A 103 13.63 12.55 -5.84
N ILE A 104 14.89 12.25 -6.20
CA ILE A 104 15.69 11.19 -5.61
C ILE A 104 17.01 11.83 -5.13
N THR A 105 17.20 11.89 -3.81
CA THR A 105 18.40 12.48 -3.19
C THR A 105 19.24 11.37 -2.56
N ARG A 106 20.34 10.98 -3.23
CA ARG A 106 21.30 9.97 -2.76
C ARG A 106 22.19 10.50 -1.62
N ASN A 107 22.83 9.59 -0.91
CA ASN A 107 23.71 9.84 0.25
C ASN A 107 23.02 10.65 1.38
N TYR A 108 21.71 10.49 1.55
CA TYR A 108 20.90 11.35 2.42
C TYR A 108 21.25 11.23 3.92
N THR A 109 21.57 10.01 4.38
CA THR A 109 22.08 9.74 5.73
C THR A 109 23.48 9.10 5.66
N LYS A 110 24.38 9.54 6.53
CA LYS A 110 25.83 9.27 6.46
C LYS A 110 26.30 7.85 6.85
N HIS A 111 25.38 6.93 7.15
CA HIS A 111 25.69 5.70 7.89
C HIS A 111 25.47 4.39 7.13
N ALA A 112 24.38 4.28 6.36
CA ALA A 112 24.09 3.07 5.59
C ALA A 112 24.93 3.01 4.31
N GLU A 113 25.24 1.81 3.82
CA GLU A 113 25.95 1.62 2.55
C GLU A 113 25.19 2.20 1.34
N GLY A 114 23.86 2.24 1.41
CA GLY A 114 23.00 3.01 0.52
C GLY A 114 22.00 3.83 1.31
N SER A 115 21.78 5.08 0.93
CA SER A 115 20.84 5.98 1.61
C SER A 115 20.23 7.00 0.66
N VAL A 116 18.90 6.99 0.56
CA VAL A 116 18.12 7.82 -0.36
C VAL A 116 16.96 8.46 0.37
N LEU A 117 16.74 9.78 0.16
CA LEU A 117 15.42 10.38 0.33
C LEU A 117 14.73 10.37 -1.03
N VAL A 118 13.58 9.71 -1.12
CA VAL A 118 12.69 9.76 -2.29
C VAL A 118 11.46 10.60 -1.96
N GLU A 119 11.14 11.52 -2.87
CA GLU A 119 10.01 12.45 -2.77
C GLU A 119 9.11 12.22 -4.00
N PHE A 120 7.82 11.95 -3.79
CA PHE A 120 6.76 11.82 -4.80
C PHE A 120 5.70 12.87 -4.46
N GLY A 121 5.91 14.11 -4.94
CA GLY A 121 5.19 15.28 -4.42
C GLY A 121 5.39 15.42 -2.91
N ASP A 122 4.29 15.38 -2.15
CA ASP A 122 4.32 15.46 -0.69
C ASP A 122 4.50 14.10 0.03
N THR A 123 4.52 12.97 -0.68
CA THR A 123 4.99 11.70 -0.09
C THR A 123 6.51 11.68 -0.04
N LYS A 124 7.08 11.46 1.15
CA LYS A 124 8.52 11.51 1.40
C LYS A 124 8.96 10.31 2.25
N VAL A 125 9.89 9.52 1.72
CA VAL A 125 10.37 8.28 2.33
C VAL A 125 11.89 8.27 2.38
N ILE A 126 12.46 7.93 3.53
CA ILE A 126 13.88 7.62 3.67
C ILE A 126 14.04 6.11 3.41
N CYS A 127 14.82 5.76 2.41
CA CYS A 127 15.16 4.38 2.05
C CYS A 127 16.65 4.16 2.32
N THR A 128 16.98 3.35 3.32
CA THR A 128 18.36 2.91 3.59
C THR A 128 18.56 1.44 3.26
N VAL A 129 19.79 1.10 2.85
CA VAL A 129 20.24 -0.28 2.67
C VAL A 129 21.50 -0.51 3.49
N SER A 130 21.36 -1.32 4.53
CA SER A 130 22.42 -1.69 5.47
C SER A 130 22.95 -3.09 5.16
N VAL A 131 24.27 -3.28 5.22
CA VAL A 131 24.93 -4.54 4.83
C VAL A 131 25.45 -5.31 6.03
N GLU A 132 24.88 -6.48 6.31
CA GLU A 132 25.37 -7.39 7.35
C GLU A 132 26.08 -8.62 6.75
N ASN A 133 27.18 -9.06 7.38
CA ASN A 133 27.88 -10.27 6.97
C ASN A 133 27.17 -11.53 7.51
N GLY A 134 27.01 -12.54 6.65
CA GLY A 134 26.25 -13.75 6.95
C GLY A 134 24.81 -13.70 6.46
N VAL A 135 24.11 -14.81 6.65
CA VAL A 135 22.77 -15.06 6.10
C VAL A 135 21.85 -15.72 7.13
N PRO A 136 20.51 -15.63 6.98
CA PRO A 136 19.56 -16.32 7.82
C PRO A 136 19.87 -17.83 7.95
N ARG A 137 19.53 -18.42 9.11
CA ARG A 137 19.87 -19.82 9.43
C ARG A 137 19.45 -20.84 8.37
N PHE A 138 18.39 -20.56 7.60
CA PHE A 138 17.86 -21.44 6.55
C PHE A 138 18.61 -21.35 5.21
N LEU A 139 19.54 -20.40 5.03
CA LEU A 139 20.41 -20.25 3.85
C LEU A 139 21.89 -20.54 4.15
N LYS A 140 22.26 -20.71 5.42
CA LYS A 140 23.67 -20.86 5.83
C LYS A 140 24.33 -22.06 5.13
N GLY A 141 25.38 -21.78 4.36
CA GLY A 141 26.13 -22.78 3.60
C GLY A 141 25.58 -23.08 2.19
N GLN A 142 24.52 -22.37 1.74
CA GLN A 142 24.00 -22.50 0.37
C GLN A 142 24.70 -21.57 -0.64
N GLY A 143 25.59 -20.67 -0.19
CA GLY A 143 26.29 -19.72 -1.05
C GLY A 143 25.36 -18.66 -1.69
N GLN A 144 24.20 -18.42 -1.08
CA GLN A 144 23.22 -17.44 -1.54
C GLN A 144 23.02 -16.37 -0.47
N GLY A 145 23.14 -15.11 -0.88
CA GLY A 145 22.83 -13.96 -0.04
C GLY A 145 21.34 -13.78 0.18
N TRP A 146 21.00 -12.79 1.00
CA TRP A 146 19.60 -12.48 1.31
C TRP A 146 19.32 -10.99 1.23
N LEU A 147 18.05 -10.66 0.97
CA LEU A 147 17.51 -9.32 1.14
C LEU A 147 16.21 -9.43 1.93
N THR A 148 16.09 -8.61 2.97
CA THR A 148 14.86 -8.40 3.75
C THR A 148 14.49 -6.93 3.75
N ALA A 149 13.23 -6.60 4.05
CA ALA A 149 12.76 -5.23 4.09
C ALA A 149 11.90 -4.94 5.32
N GLU A 150 12.15 -3.80 5.95
CA GLU A 150 11.35 -3.20 7.00
C GLU A 150 10.72 -1.88 6.52
N TYR A 151 9.54 -1.56 7.05
CA TYR A 151 8.77 -0.39 6.63
C TYR A 151 8.25 0.32 7.87
N GLY A 152 8.60 1.58 8.02
CA GLY A 152 8.22 2.43 9.12
C GLY A 152 7.37 3.60 8.64
N MET A 153 6.57 4.15 9.55
CA MET A 153 5.86 5.40 9.31
C MET A 153 5.93 6.23 10.60
N LEU A 154 6.38 7.48 10.49
CA LEU A 154 6.44 8.34 11.66
C LEU A 154 5.02 8.64 12.19
N PRO A 155 4.82 8.79 13.51
CA PRO A 155 3.49 9.03 14.11
C PRO A 155 2.74 10.27 13.58
N ARG A 156 3.43 11.20 12.91
CA ARG A 156 2.86 12.41 12.29
C ARG A 156 3.21 12.56 10.80
N ALA A 157 3.57 11.46 10.12
CA ALA A 157 3.69 11.46 8.66
C ALA A 157 2.33 11.66 7.97
N THR A 158 1.25 11.22 8.62
CA THR A 158 -0.15 11.27 8.15
C THR A 158 -0.93 12.45 8.71
N GLY A 159 -1.99 12.87 8.00
CA GLY A 159 -2.90 13.97 8.36
C GLY A 159 -3.54 13.83 9.76
N GLU A 160 -3.82 12.61 10.19
CA GLU A 160 -4.06 12.26 11.60
C GLU A 160 -2.88 11.53 12.24
N ARG A 161 -2.72 11.63 13.56
CA ARG A 161 -1.54 11.10 14.29
C ARG A 161 -1.71 9.61 14.61
N ASN A 162 -1.07 8.74 13.84
CA ASN A 162 -1.08 7.29 14.09
C ASN A 162 -0.35 6.90 15.40
N GLN A 163 -0.60 5.66 15.87
CA GLN A 163 0.06 5.11 17.06
C GLN A 163 1.36 4.39 16.66
N ARG A 164 2.50 4.79 17.24
CA ARG A 164 3.80 4.12 17.04
C ARG A 164 3.70 2.63 17.37
N GLU A 165 4.01 1.77 16.39
CA GLU A 165 3.86 0.31 16.51
C GLU A 165 4.70 -0.30 17.63
N ALA A 166 5.91 0.20 17.85
CA ALA A 166 6.75 -0.21 18.99
C ALA A 166 6.05 0.03 20.35
N SER A 167 5.32 1.13 20.50
CA SER A 167 4.51 1.42 21.70
C SER A 167 3.23 0.59 21.79
N ARG A 168 2.83 -0.06 20.69
CA ARG A 168 1.71 -1.03 20.62
C ARG A 168 2.18 -2.47 20.85
N GLY A 169 3.49 -2.72 20.86
CA GLY A 169 4.09 -4.04 20.99
C GLY A 169 3.89 -4.98 19.79
N LYS A 170 3.38 -4.48 18.66
CA LYS A 170 3.23 -5.25 17.42
C LYS A 170 3.10 -4.36 16.18
N GLN A 171 3.54 -4.89 15.05
CA GLN A 171 3.34 -4.30 13.73
C GLN A 171 1.90 -4.49 13.22
N GLY A 172 1.44 -3.61 12.35
CA GLY A 172 0.15 -3.66 11.67
C GLY A 172 0.14 -4.57 10.45
N GLY A 173 -1.06 -4.96 10.00
CA GLY A 173 -1.24 -5.78 8.79
C GLY A 173 -0.65 -5.12 7.54
N ARG A 174 -1.02 -3.84 7.29
CA ARG A 174 -0.49 -3.01 6.20
C ARG A 174 1.04 -2.88 6.23
N THR A 175 1.63 -2.78 7.41
CA THR A 175 3.09 -2.73 7.60
C THR A 175 3.74 -4.03 7.14
N LEU A 176 3.25 -5.17 7.63
CA LEU A 176 3.74 -6.50 7.25
C LEU A 176 3.50 -6.83 5.76
N GLU A 177 2.41 -6.34 5.18
CA GLU A 177 2.10 -6.43 3.76
C GLU A 177 3.13 -5.67 2.91
N ILE A 178 3.34 -4.38 3.19
CA ILE A 178 4.27 -3.50 2.46
C ILE A 178 5.72 -4.01 2.61
N GLN A 179 6.15 -4.44 3.80
CA GLN A 179 7.45 -5.09 4.00
C GLN A 179 7.66 -6.29 3.08
N ARG A 180 6.65 -7.17 2.99
CA ARG A 180 6.72 -8.36 2.14
C ARG A 180 6.72 -7.99 0.65
N LEU A 181 5.99 -6.95 0.25
CA LEU A 181 5.98 -6.43 -1.12
C LEU A 181 7.36 -5.85 -1.50
N ILE A 182 7.92 -4.92 -0.72
CA ILE A 182 9.25 -4.33 -0.94
C ILE A 182 10.32 -5.45 -1.01
N GLY A 183 10.28 -6.37 -0.06
CA GLY A 183 11.20 -7.51 -0.01
C GLY A 183 11.04 -8.49 -1.19
N ARG A 184 9.84 -8.76 -1.69
CA ARG A 184 9.65 -9.54 -2.93
C ARG A 184 10.20 -8.80 -4.14
N SER A 185 9.83 -7.53 -4.27
CA SER A 185 10.20 -6.64 -5.38
C SER A 185 11.73 -6.58 -5.55
N LEU A 186 12.46 -6.16 -4.52
CA LEU A 186 13.90 -5.98 -4.59
C LEU A 186 14.67 -7.30 -4.73
N ARG A 187 14.12 -8.42 -4.23
CA ARG A 187 14.71 -9.75 -4.51
C ARG A 187 14.60 -10.16 -5.98
N ALA A 188 13.58 -9.70 -6.72
CA ALA A 188 13.46 -9.96 -8.16
C ALA A 188 14.45 -9.14 -9.00
N ALA A 189 14.97 -8.02 -8.48
CA ALA A 189 16.03 -7.22 -9.10
C ALA A 189 17.42 -7.91 -9.04
N LEU A 190 17.60 -8.91 -8.17
CA LEU A 190 18.91 -9.42 -7.76
C LEU A 190 19.15 -10.91 -8.07
N ASP A 191 20.43 -11.25 -8.24
CA ASP A 191 20.98 -12.60 -8.26
C ASP A 191 21.66 -12.93 -6.91
N MET A 192 20.93 -13.64 -6.04
CA MET A 192 21.43 -13.99 -4.70
C MET A 192 22.68 -14.86 -4.72
N SER A 193 22.91 -15.63 -5.78
CA SER A 193 24.11 -16.47 -5.93
C SER A 193 25.40 -15.65 -6.06
N LYS A 194 25.30 -14.40 -6.54
CA LYS A 194 26.44 -13.50 -6.75
C LYS A 194 26.72 -12.57 -5.57
N LEU A 195 25.70 -12.32 -4.75
CA LEU A 195 25.79 -11.53 -3.52
C LEU A 195 26.73 -12.17 -2.48
N GLY A 196 26.81 -13.51 -2.44
CA GLY A 196 27.57 -14.27 -1.45
C GLY A 196 26.90 -14.28 -0.07
N ASP A 197 27.59 -14.77 0.97
CA ASP A 197 27.06 -14.88 2.34
C ASP A 197 26.92 -13.50 3.03
N VAL A 198 25.97 -12.69 2.54
CA VAL A 198 25.66 -11.31 2.96
C VAL A 198 24.15 -11.13 3.03
N THR A 199 23.67 -10.37 4.03
CA THR A 199 22.26 -9.96 4.13
C THR A 199 22.14 -8.45 3.94
N LEU A 200 21.22 -8.07 3.06
CA LEU A 200 20.83 -6.69 2.82
C LEU A 200 19.54 -6.39 3.60
N TYR A 201 19.62 -5.44 4.52
CA TYR A 201 18.46 -4.92 5.25
C TYR A 201 18.03 -3.63 4.57
N VAL A 202 16.78 -3.59 4.10
CA VAL A 202 16.20 -2.45 3.40
C VAL A 202 15.16 -1.79 4.29
N ASP A 203 15.47 -0.62 4.83
CA ASP A 203 14.59 0.09 5.77
C ASP A 203 13.93 1.26 5.03
N CYS A 204 12.60 1.31 5.02
CA CYS A 204 11.81 2.33 4.34
C CYS A 204 10.94 3.10 5.35
N ASP A 205 11.45 4.22 5.86
CA ASP A 205 10.79 5.07 6.86
C ASP A 205 10.07 6.25 6.20
N VAL A 206 8.74 6.25 6.25
CA VAL A 206 7.91 7.35 5.73
C VAL A 206 7.90 8.51 6.72
N ILE A 207 8.44 9.65 6.27
CA ILE A 207 8.50 10.90 7.05
C ILE A 207 7.32 11.84 6.77
N GLN A 208 6.75 11.79 5.56
CA GLN A 208 5.53 12.49 5.16
C GLN A 208 4.73 11.60 4.19
N ALA A 209 3.41 11.52 4.35
CA ALA A 209 2.56 10.54 3.67
C ALA A 209 1.32 11.18 3.03
N ASP A 210 1.29 11.15 1.70
CA ASP A 210 0.23 11.67 0.83
C ASP A 210 -0.04 10.66 -0.31
N GLY A 211 -0.59 9.47 -0.02
CA GLY A 211 -0.75 8.41 -1.04
C GLY A 211 0.58 7.85 -1.57
N GLY A 212 0.56 6.79 -2.38
CA GLY A 212 1.77 6.25 -3.07
C GLY A 212 2.96 5.77 -2.20
N THR A 213 2.86 5.81 -0.86
CA THR A 213 4.00 5.52 0.05
C THR A 213 4.69 4.18 -0.20
N ARG A 214 3.94 3.11 -0.52
CA ARG A 214 4.51 1.78 -0.81
C ARG A 214 5.30 1.74 -2.13
N THR A 215 4.87 2.49 -3.13
CA THR A 215 5.47 2.49 -4.48
C THR A 215 6.67 3.42 -4.55
N ALA A 216 6.59 4.60 -3.91
CA ALA A 216 7.73 5.46 -3.64
C ALA A 216 8.85 4.71 -2.89
N SER A 217 8.51 3.93 -1.86
CA SER A 217 9.48 3.11 -1.10
C SER A 217 10.27 2.14 -1.99
N ILE A 218 9.61 1.41 -2.90
CA ILE A 218 10.28 0.47 -3.82
C ILE A 218 11.22 1.23 -4.77
N THR A 219 10.73 2.33 -5.34
CA THR A 219 11.47 3.16 -6.30
C THR A 219 12.72 3.80 -5.68
N GLY A 220 12.63 4.31 -4.45
CA GLY A 220 13.78 4.86 -3.72
C GLY A 220 14.75 3.79 -3.21
N ALA A 221 14.22 2.68 -2.68
CA ALA A 221 15.03 1.57 -2.19
C ALA A 221 15.83 0.87 -3.29
N MET A 222 15.34 0.84 -4.54
CA MET A 222 16.14 0.35 -5.67
C MET A 222 17.41 1.21 -5.88
N VAL A 223 17.31 2.53 -5.77
CA VAL A 223 18.48 3.43 -5.92
C VAL A 223 19.45 3.24 -4.75
N ALA A 224 18.95 3.18 -3.51
CA ALA A 224 19.77 2.90 -2.33
C ALA A 224 20.45 1.52 -2.43
N LEU A 225 19.76 0.51 -2.98
CA LEU A 225 20.31 -0.83 -3.22
C LEU A 225 21.47 -0.80 -4.22
N VAL A 226 21.38 -0.03 -5.32
CA VAL A 226 22.51 0.12 -6.27
C VAL A 226 23.72 0.76 -5.59
N ASP A 227 23.53 1.80 -4.75
CA ASP A 227 24.64 2.40 -4.01
C ASP A 227 25.26 1.43 -3.00
N ALA A 228 24.44 0.65 -2.27
CA ALA A 228 24.97 -0.38 -1.37
C ALA A 228 25.77 -1.45 -2.13
N LEU A 229 25.33 -1.88 -3.31
CA LEU A 229 26.08 -2.78 -4.19
C LEU A 229 27.38 -2.14 -4.69
N LYS A 230 27.39 -0.86 -5.09
CA LYS A 230 28.62 -0.09 -5.41
C LYS A 230 29.61 -0.16 -4.22
N VAL A 231 29.14 -0.02 -2.98
CA VAL A 231 29.98 -0.08 -1.77
C VAL A 231 30.50 -1.49 -1.48
N ILE A 232 29.69 -2.54 -1.56
CA ILE A 232 30.15 -3.94 -1.35
C ILE A 232 31.22 -4.31 -2.39
N LYS A 233 31.02 -3.93 -3.66
CA LYS A 233 31.98 -4.11 -4.75
C LYS A 233 33.30 -3.41 -4.45
N LYS A 234 33.26 -2.15 -3.98
CA LYS A 234 34.44 -1.36 -3.56
C LYS A 234 35.16 -1.95 -2.34
N ARG A 235 34.45 -2.66 -1.45
CA ARG A 235 35.02 -3.41 -0.31
C ARG A 235 35.60 -4.78 -0.68
N GLY A 236 35.59 -5.18 -1.97
CA GLY A 236 36.10 -6.48 -2.42
C GLY A 236 35.14 -7.66 -2.23
N GLY A 237 33.85 -7.38 -2.01
CA GLY A 237 32.79 -8.39 -2.02
C GLY A 237 32.31 -8.74 -3.44
N LEU A 238 31.11 -9.33 -3.55
CA LEU A 238 30.47 -9.71 -4.83
C LEU A 238 31.34 -10.63 -5.71
N LYS A 239 31.95 -11.66 -5.11
CA LYS A 239 32.88 -12.58 -5.78
C LYS A 239 32.24 -13.38 -6.94
N GLY A 240 30.91 -13.50 -6.98
CA GLY A 240 30.18 -14.11 -8.10
C GLY A 240 29.96 -13.19 -9.30
N GLY A 241 30.49 -11.96 -9.28
CA GLY A 241 30.21 -10.92 -10.26
C GLY A 241 29.05 -10.03 -9.84
N ASP A 242 28.48 -9.29 -10.80
CA ASP A 242 27.44 -8.31 -10.47
C ASP A 242 26.08 -8.98 -10.18
N PRO A 243 25.49 -8.79 -8.98
CA PRO A 243 24.20 -9.37 -8.64
C PRO A 243 23.01 -8.58 -9.21
N LEU A 244 23.20 -7.35 -9.71
CA LEU A 244 22.10 -6.57 -10.26
C LEU A 244 21.67 -7.14 -11.63
N LYS A 245 20.44 -7.64 -11.72
CA LYS A 245 19.86 -8.16 -12.97
C LYS A 245 19.27 -7.05 -13.85
N GLN A 246 18.55 -6.14 -13.22
CA GLN A 246 17.73 -5.10 -13.86
C GLN A 246 17.28 -4.07 -12.82
N MET A 247 16.99 -2.84 -13.25
CA MET A 247 16.33 -1.86 -12.38
C MET A 247 14.86 -2.21 -12.20
N ILE A 248 14.29 -1.84 -11.05
CA ILE A 248 12.85 -1.95 -10.78
C ILE A 248 12.31 -0.63 -10.25
N ALA A 249 11.04 -0.38 -10.55
CA ALA A 249 10.30 0.77 -10.05
C ALA A 249 8.86 0.34 -9.76
N ALA A 250 8.15 1.18 -9.03
CA ALA A 250 6.73 0.99 -8.75
C ALA A 250 5.96 2.31 -8.81
N VAL A 251 4.70 2.24 -9.22
CA VAL A 251 3.76 3.37 -9.27
C VAL A 251 2.35 2.88 -8.91
N SER A 252 1.52 3.75 -8.34
CA SER A 252 0.09 3.51 -8.20
C SER A 252 -0.67 4.09 -9.40
N VAL A 253 -1.78 3.45 -9.74
CA VAL A 253 -2.81 3.97 -10.64
C VAL A 253 -4.18 3.63 -10.03
N GLY A 254 -5.25 4.28 -10.47
CA GLY A 254 -6.59 3.95 -9.98
C GLY A 254 -7.69 4.65 -10.77
N MET A 255 -8.94 4.24 -10.52
CA MET A 255 -10.12 4.85 -11.13
C MET A 255 -10.64 5.97 -10.23
N TYR A 256 -10.54 7.21 -10.71
CA TYR A 256 -10.98 8.42 -9.99
C TYR A 256 -12.03 9.16 -10.82
N GLN A 257 -13.25 9.31 -10.28
CA GLN A 257 -14.40 9.91 -10.98
C GLN A 257 -14.70 9.25 -12.35
N GLY A 258 -14.49 7.94 -12.46
CA GLY A 258 -14.67 7.17 -13.69
C GLY A 258 -13.51 7.21 -14.71
N GLU A 259 -12.43 7.95 -14.46
CA GLU A 259 -11.25 8.00 -15.32
C GLU A 259 -10.00 7.35 -14.67
N PRO A 260 -9.16 6.62 -15.42
CA PRO A 260 -7.91 6.06 -14.90
C PRO A 260 -6.85 7.15 -14.72
N VAL A 261 -6.30 7.29 -13.51
CA VAL A 261 -5.29 8.29 -13.16
C VAL A 261 -3.98 7.68 -12.64
N LEU A 262 -2.88 8.39 -12.89
CA LEU A 262 -1.50 8.00 -12.58
C LEU A 262 -1.00 8.65 -11.29
N ASP A 263 -0.34 7.85 -10.43
CA ASP A 263 0.34 8.27 -9.21
C ASP A 263 -0.59 9.03 -8.24
N LEU A 264 -1.42 8.25 -7.52
CA LEU A 264 -2.45 8.74 -6.60
C LEU A 264 -1.87 9.52 -5.42
N ASP A 265 -2.35 10.76 -5.22
CA ASP A 265 -2.22 11.48 -3.94
C ASP A 265 -3.24 10.98 -2.90
N TYR A 266 -3.18 11.41 -1.63
CA TYR A 266 -4.05 10.83 -0.60
C TYR A 266 -5.55 11.13 -0.82
N LEU A 267 -5.89 12.26 -1.44
CA LEU A 267 -7.28 12.63 -1.73
C LEU A 267 -7.84 11.84 -2.93
N GLU A 268 -6.96 11.37 -3.81
CA GLU A 268 -7.29 10.45 -4.89
C GLU A 268 -7.38 9.00 -4.39
N ASP A 269 -6.37 8.52 -3.66
CA ASP A 269 -6.26 7.18 -3.04
C ASP A 269 -7.45 6.87 -2.11
N SER A 270 -7.91 7.86 -1.34
CA SER A 270 -9.02 7.72 -0.39
C SER A 270 -10.43 7.88 -0.99
N ALA A 271 -10.53 8.21 -2.29
CA ALA A 271 -11.78 8.38 -3.01
C ALA A 271 -11.85 7.62 -4.35
N ALA A 272 -10.86 6.78 -4.65
CA ALA A 272 -10.83 5.93 -5.83
C ALA A 272 -11.82 4.76 -5.69
N GLU A 273 -12.46 4.38 -6.78
CA GLU A 273 -13.37 3.22 -6.83
C GLU A 273 -12.59 1.90 -6.93
N THR A 274 -11.35 1.99 -7.42
CA THR A 274 -10.39 0.89 -7.62
C THR A 274 -8.98 1.44 -7.55
N ASP A 275 -8.10 0.78 -6.79
CA ASP A 275 -6.66 1.06 -6.71
C ASP A 275 -5.85 -0.07 -7.37
N LEU A 276 -4.68 0.27 -7.92
CA LEU A 276 -3.75 -0.69 -8.51
C LEU A 276 -2.30 -0.28 -8.24
N ASN A 277 -1.58 -1.09 -7.48
CA ASN A 277 -0.15 -0.92 -7.23
C ASN A 277 0.63 -1.83 -8.19
N VAL A 278 1.46 -1.23 -9.05
CA VAL A 278 2.19 -1.94 -10.10
C VAL A 278 3.69 -1.87 -9.83
N VAL A 279 4.37 -3.01 -9.87
CA VAL A 279 5.84 -3.12 -9.77
C VAL A 279 6.37 -3.73 -11.07
N MET A 280 7.30 -3.04 -11.73
CA MET A 280 7.86 -3.48 -13.02
C MET A 280 9.39 -3.39 -13.04
N THR A 281 9.98 -4.09 -14.01
CA THR A 281 11.40 -4.02 -14.36
C THR A 281 11.63 -3.04 -15.51
N SER A 282 12.86 -2.54 -15.64
CA SER A 282 13.28 -1.68 -16.76
C SER A 282 13.30 -2.39 -18.11
N ALA A 283 12.96 -3.68 -18.18
CA ALA A 283 12.75 -4.44 -19.40
C ALA A 283 11.26 -4.63 -19.74
N GLY A 284 10.35 -3.93 -19.03
CA GLY A 284 8.90 -4.00 -19.25
C GLY A 284 8.21 -5.23 -18.64
N GLY A 285 8.93 -6.05 -17.87
CA GLY A 285 8.35 -7.19 -17.16
C GLY A 285 7.63 -6.77 -15.88
N PHE A 286 6.47 -7.35 -15.58
CA PHE A 286 5.82 -7.19 -14.28
C PHE A 286 6.50 -8.08 -13.23
N ILE A 287 6.71 -7.54 -12.02
CA ILE A 287 7.09 -8.33 -10.83
C ILE A 287 5.86 -8.60 -9.99
N GLU A 288 5.03 -7.59 -9.75
CA GLU A 288 3.79 -7.73 -9.00
C GLU A 288 2.75 -6.70 -9.45
N VAL A 289 1.48 -7.10 -9.41
CA VAL A 289 0.31 -6.32 -9.85
C VAL A 289 -0.77 -6.55 -8.78
N GLN A 290 -0.94 -5.59 -7.87
CA GLN A 290 -1.85 -5.69 -6.73
C GLN A 290 -3.00 -4.69 -6.94
N GLY A 291 -4.15 -5.18 -7.43
CA GLY A 291 -5.35 -4.38 -7.66
C GLY A 291 -6.48 -4.70 -6.69
N THR A 292 -7.19 -3.67 -6.22
CA THR A 292 -8.33 -3.79 -5.31
C THR A 292 -9.50 -2.96 -5.82
N ALA A 293 -10.70 -3.54 -5.85
CA ALA A 293 -11.95 -2.78 -5.94
C ALA A 293 -12.60 -2.80 -4.55
N GLU A 294 -12.72 -1.63 -3.89
CA GLU A 294 -13.55 -1.51 -2.69
C GLU A 294 -15.02 -1.23 -3.04
N GLY A 295 -15.28 -0.70 -4.24
CA GLY A 295 -16.61 -0.43 -4.80
C GLY A 295 -17.04 -1.45 -5.87
N ALA A 296 -17.29 -0.95 -7.08
CA ALA A 296 -17.68 -1.78 -8.22
C ALA A 296 -16.48 -2.57 -8.79
N PRO A 297 -16.65 -3.84 -9.22
CA PRO A 297 -15.60 -4.57 -9.91
C PRO A 297 -15.24 -3.95 -11.26
N PHE A 298 -13.97 -3.54 -11.41
CA PHE A 298 -13.41 -3.07 -12.68
C PHE A 298 -13.45 -4.17 -13.76
N GLN A 299 -13.60 -3.74 -15.02
CA GLN A 299 -13.62 -4.63 -16.18
C GLN A 299 -12.19 -4.91 -16.69
N PRO A 300 -11.99 -5.94 -17.54
CA PRO A 300 -10.69 -6.21 -18.18
C PRO A 300 -10.15 -5.00 -18.94
N GLU A 301 -11.02 -4.20 -19.54
CA GLU A 301 -10.69 -2.98 -20.28
C GLU A 301 -10.08 -1.90 -19.35
N ASP A 302 -10.69 -1.69 -18.17
CA ASP A 302 -10.21 -0.75 -17.16
C ASP A 302 -8.84 -1.16 -16.61
N LEU A 303 -8.67 -2.47 -16.34
CA LEU A 303 -7.39 -3.03 -15.91
C LEU A 303 -6.30 -2.80 -16.96
N ASN A 304 -6.59 -3.04 -18.24
CA ASN A 304 -5.63 -2.80 -19.32
C ASN A 304 -5.28 -1.31 -19.46
N ALA A 305 -6.27 -0.41 -19.37
CA ALA A 305 -6.05 1.04 -19.41
C ALA A 305 -5.14 1.50 -18.26
N MET A 306 -5.42 1.04 -17.03
CA MET A 306 -4.58 1.28 -15.85
C MET A 306 -3.15 0.71 -16.01
N LEU A 307 -2.99 -0.47 -16.61
CA LEU A 307 -1.67 -1.08 -16.83
C LEU A 307 -0.84 -0.35 -17.89
N GLU A 308 -1.43 0.14 -18.98
CA GLU A 308 -0.73 0.99 -19.94
C GLU A 308 -0.33 2.35 -19.32
N LEU A 309 -1.21 2.91 -18.48
CA LEU A 309 -0.93 4.14 -17.75
C LEU A 309 0.25 3.96 -16.76
N ALA A 310 0.28 2.84 -16.05
CA ALA A 310 1.38 2.48 -15.16
C ALA A 310 2.70 2.26 -15.92
N LYS A 311 2.67 1.61 -17.09
CA LYS A 311 3.84 1.44 -17.97
C LYS A 311 4.42 2.79 -18.41
N LYS A 312 3.57 3.74 -18.82
CA LYS A 312 4.01 5.11 -19.17
C LYS A 312 4.78 5.74 -18.03
N GLY A 313 4.15 5.84 -16.84
CA GLY A 313 4.77 6.43 -15.66
C GLY A 313 6.06 5.73 -15.24
N MET A 314 6.14 4.41 -15.40
CA MET A 314 7.35 3.66 -15.04
C MET A 314 8.58 4.06 -15.87
N ASN A 315 8.40 4.36 -17.17
CA ASN A 315 9.50 4.80 -18.02
C ASN A 315 10.11 6.12 -17.53
N GLU A 316 9.26 7.10 -17.18
CA GLU A 316 9.68 8.37 -16.59
C GLU A 316 10.43 8.16 -15.26
N ILE A 317 9.92 7.26 -14.40
CA ILE A 317 10.57 6.88 -13.14
C ILE A 317 11.94 6.21 -13.39
N PHE A 318 12.08 5.35 -14.41
CA PHE A 318 13.36 4.74 -14.74
C PHE A 318 14.40 5.75 -15.23
N GLU A 319 14.03 6.77 -16.00
CA GLU A 319 14.97 7.84 -16.37
C GLU A 319 15.39 8.67 -15.15
N LEU A 320 14.49 8.93 -14.20
CA LEU A 320 14.83 9.60 -12.94
C LEU A 320 15.78 8.76 -12.06
N GLN A 321 15.57 7.44 -11.97
CA GLN A 321 16.51 6.53 -11.30
C GLN A 321 17.89 6.53 -11.98
N LYS A 322 17.95 6.47 -13.32
CA LYS A 322 19.20 6.52 -14.08
C LYS A 322 19.94 7.85 -13.86
N ALA A 323 19.22 8.97 -13.97
CA ALA A 323 19.77 10.31 -13.77
C ALA A 323 20.35 10.47 -12.35
N ALA A 324 19.65 9.98 -11.33
CA ALA A 324 20.17 9.98 -9.97
C ALA A 324 21.42 9.09 -9.80
N LEU A 325 21.52 7.97 -10.51
CA LEU A 325 22.61 6.98 -10.38
C LEU A 325 23.85 7.25 -11.26
N ALA A 326 23.82 8.30 -12.09
CA ALA A 326 24.89 8.66 -13.02
C ALA A 326 26.22 9.05 -12.34
N ASP A 327 26.17 9.47 -11.06
CA ASP A 327 27.34 9.74 -10.20
C ASP A 327 27.85 8.48 -9.45
#